data_AF-A0A7T0JT19-F1
#
_entry.id   AF-A0A7T0JT19-F1
#
_cell.length_a   1.000
_cell.length_b   1.000
_cell.length_c   1.000
_cell.angle_alpha   90.00
_cell.angle_beta   90.00
_cell.angle_gamma   90.00
#
_symmetry.space_group_name_H-M   'P 1'
#
loop_
_entity.id
_entity.type
_entity.pdbx_description
1 polymer ?
#
loop_
_entity_poly.entity_id
_entity_poly.type
_entity_poly.pdbx_seq_one_letter_code
_entity_poly.pdbx_strand_id
1 'polypeptide(L)'
;MSESSTNVTIVVAVIGVIGSITVALISHWDKLNPPPAKDAPIPQPIVLIGNTSDPAIASITKPQPAPPKPVINIAGNWYNPAAPAAGGSYITQQSEHFEFQGWGLLPQGIGFQTEGNGSLIDQQVNYSYVAQYQNGWTSQGNCSGTVSANGVQMTTTCTDNIMGTFVSTGVKK
;
A
#
# COMPACT_ATOMS: atom_id res chain seq x y z
N MET A 1 28.82 -19.79 50.86
CA MET A 1 28.53 -18.81 49.79
C MET A 1 27.70 -19.57 48.78
N SER A 2 26.38 -19.35 48.78
CA SER A 2 25.45 -20.17 47.98
C SER A 2 25.32 -19.58 46.59
N GLU A 3 25.68 -20.38 45.59
CA GLU A 3 25.32 -20.20 44.19
C GLU A 3 23.79 -20.27 44.04
N SER A 4 23.23 -19.41 43.20
CA SER A 4 21.86 -19.57 42.69
C SER A 4 21.87 -19.26 41.21
N SER A 5 22.16 -20.30 40.41
CA SER A 5 21.92 -20.32 38.97
C SER A 5 20.42 -20.25 38.72
N THR A 6 19.92 -19.09 38.28
CA THR A 6 18.53 -18.99 37.85
C THR A 6 18.46 -19.38 36.38
N ASN A 7 18.03 -20.62 36.13
CA ASN A 7 17.61 -21.08 34.82
C ASN A 7 16.48 -20.15 34.32
N VAL A 8 16.77 -19.34 33.31
CA VAL A 8 15.76 -18.52 32.64
C VAL A 8 14.96 -19.45 31.73
N THR A 9 13.83 -19.90 32.26
CA THR A 9 12.77 -20.55 31.49
C THR A 9 12.27 -19.55 30.45
N ILE A 10 12.64 -19.76 29.18
CA ILE A 10 12.08 -19.03 28.04
C ILE A 10 10.62 -19.49 27.91
N VAL A 11 9.71 -18.74 28.52
CA VAL A 11 8.28 -18.87 28.27
C VAL A 11 8.01 -18.18 26.93
N VAL A 12 7.92 -18.98 25.87
CA VAL A 12 7.44 -18.54 24.57
C VAL A 12 5.96 -18.21 24.71
N ALA A 13 5.63 -16.93 24.81
CA ALA A 13 4.24 -16.46 24.75
C ALA A 13 3.80 -16.38 23.29
N VAL A 14 3.15 -17.46 22.82
CA VAL A 14 2.40 -17.49 21.55
C VAL A 14 1.00 -16.92 21.82
N ILE A 15 0.74 -15.62 21.60
CA ILE A 15 -0.60 -15.01 21.62
C ILE A 15 -0.57 -13.70 20.79
N GLY A 16 -1.42 -13.41 19.79
CA GLY A 16 -2.62 -14.12 19.33
C GLY A 16 -2.97 -13.80 17.87
N VAL A 17 -3.22 -14.86 17.11
CA VAL A 17 -3.98 -14.89 15.85
C VAL A 17 -5.44 -15.10 16.24
N ILE A 18 -6.37 -14.28 15.73
CA ILE A 18 -7.82 -14.48 15.46
C ILE A 18 -8.35 -13.11 14.98
N GLY A 19 -9.14 -12.94 13.91
CA GLY A 19 -9.96 -13.91 13.21
C GLY A 19 -10.33 -13.52 11.77
N SER A 20 -10.67 -14.57 11.04
CA SER A 20 -11.04 -14.69 9.64
C SER A 20 -12.42 -14.12 9.28
N ILE A 21 -12.52 -13.49 8.10
CA ILE A 21 -13.68 -13.63 7.23
C ILE A 21 -13.19 -14.09 5.85
N THR A 22 -13.67 -15.27 5.46
CA THR A 22 -13.63 -15.86 4.12
C THR A 22 -14.36 -15.01 3.10
N VAL A 23 -13.72 -14.74 1.96
CA VAL A 23 -14.43 -14.67 0.67
C VAL A 23 -13.76 -15.64 -0.29
N ALA A 24 -14.55 -16.60 -0.75
CA ALA A 24 -14.17 -17.57 -1.75
C ALA A 24 -14.17 -16.96 -3.16
N LEU A 25 -13.18 -17.37 -3.96
CA LEU A 25 -13.18 -17.61 -5.41
C LEU A 25 -13.55 -16.47 -6.37
N ILE A 26 -12.58 -16.08 -7.22
CA ILE A 26 -12.65 -16.10 -8.71
C ILE A 26 -11.18 -16.30 -9.19
N SER A 27 -10.71 -17.49 -9.57
CA SER A 27 -10.86 -18.18 -10.87
C SER A 27 -10.35 -17.39 -12.09
N HIS A 28 -9.32 -17.93 -12.75
CA HIS A 28 -8.92 -17.69 -14.15
C HIS A 28 -8.27 -16.35 -14.53
N TRP A 29 -6.95 -16.27 -14.37
CA TRP A 29 -6.09 -15.36 -15.16
C TRP A 29 -5.45 -16.02 -16.40
N ASP A 30 -5.71 -17.31 -16.63
CA ASP A 30 -5.05 -18.10 -17.68
C ASP A 30 -5.67 -17.95 -19.09
N LYS A 31 -6.29 -16.79 -19.40
CA LYS A 31 -6.99 -16.57 -20.68
C LYS A 31 -6.66 -15.25 -21.40
N LEU A 32 -5.60 -14.53 -21.01
CA LEU A 32 -5.27 -13.24 -21.62
C LEU A 32 -4.20 -13.28 -22.72
N ASN A 33 -3.66 -14.44 -23.08
CA ASN A 33 -2.76 -14.55 -24.23
C ASN A 33 -3.32 -15.51 -25.29
N PRO A 34 -4.16 -15.03 -26.23
CA PRO A 34 -4.32 -15.75 -27.48
C PRO A 34 -2.96 -15.79 -28.20
N PRO A 35 -2.51 -16.95 -28.72
CA PRO A 35 -1.35 -17.01 -29.59
C PRO A 35 -1.62 -16.20 -30.88
N PRO A 36 -0.58 -15.63 -31.51
CA PRO A 36 -0.74 -14.90 -32.76
C PRO A 36 -1.37 -15.82 -33.82
N ALA A 37 -2.48 -15.37 -34.39
CA ALA A 37 -3.18 -16.09 -35.45
C ALA A 37 -2.25 -16.23 -36.68
N LYS A 38 -2.07 -17.50 -37.10
CA LYS A 38 -1.50 -17.88 -38.39
C LYS A 38 -2.36 -17.35 -39.54
N ASP A 39 -1.67 -16.82 -40.55
CA ASP A 39 -2.00 -16.78 -41.97
C ASP A 39 -3.49 -16.80 -42.35
N ALA A 40 -4.01 -15.64 -42.74
CA ALA A 40 -5.20 -15.54 -43.58
C ALA A 40 -4.81 -15.04 -44.99
N PRO A 41 -5.43 -15.56 -46.08
CA PRO A 41 -5.06 -15.21 -47.44
C PRO A 41 -5.50 -13.81 -47.84
N ILE A 42 -4.65 -13.15 -48.64
CA ILE A 42 -4.85 -11.84 -49.26
C ILE A 42 -6.01 -11.90 -50.29
N PRO A 43 -7.05 -11.06 -50.17
CA PRO A 43 -7.95 -10.79 -51.28
C PRO A 43 -7.40 -9.66 -52.16
N GLN A 44 -7.47 -9.86 -53.47
CA GLN A 44 -7.00 -8.96 -54.53
C GLN A 44 -7.80 -7.64 -54.60
N PRO A 45 -7.25 -6.58 -55.24
CA PRO A 45 -7.88 -5.26 -55.28
C PRO A 45 -9.07 -5.22 -56.25
N ILE A 46 -10.23 -4.80 -55.74
CA ILE A 46 -11.36 -4.37 -56.56
C ILE A 46 -11.22 -2.87 -56.78
N VAL A 47 -10.99 -2.47 -58.02
CA VAL A 47 -11.03 -1.08 -58.48
C VAL A 47 -12.50 -0.70 -58.68
N LEU A 48 -13.03 0.19 -57.84
CA LEU A 48 -14.28 0.90 -58.08
C LEU A 48 -13.97 2.37 -58.33
N ILE A 49 -14.07 2.78 -59.60
CA ILE A 49 -14.02 4.18 -60.01
C ILE A 49 -15.47 4.69 -59.91
N GLY A 50 -15.74 5.53 -58.91
CA GLY A 50 -17.02 6.19 -58.70
C GLY A 50 -16.81 7.65 -58.34
N ASN A 51 -17.28 8.52 -59.23
CA ASN A 51 -17.12 9.97 -59.21
C ASN A 51 -17.83 10.68 -58.05
N THR A 52 -17.28 11.87 -57.74
CA THR A 52 -17.93 13.10 -57.23
C THR A 52 -18.69 13.02 -55.90
N SER A 53 -18.10 13.59 -54.84
CA SER A 53 -18.45 14.90 -54.28
C SER A 53 -17.92 15.02 -52.84
N ASP A 54 -17.12 16.06 -52.58
CA ASP A 54 -16.72 16.62 -51.28
C ASP A 54 -16.12 15.67 -50.21
N PRO A 55 -14.86 15.86 -49.78
CA PRO A 55 -14.43 15.27 -48.53
C PRO A 55 -15.11 16.04 -47.39
N ALA A 56 -16.23 15.50 -46.90
CA ALA A 56 -16.70 15.83 -45.57
C ALA A 56 -15.55 15.48 -44.61
N ILE A 57 -14.80 16.50 -44.19
CA ILE A 57 -13.76 16.39 -43.16
C ILE A 57 -14.50 15.93 -41.91
N ALA A 58 -14.51 14.62 -41.70
CA ALA A 58 -14.97 14.03 -40.45
C ALA A 58 -14.08 14.64 -39.36
N SER A 59 -14.67 15.57 -38.61
CA SER A 59 -14.01 16.20 -37.49
C SER A 59 -13.71 15.09 -36.48
N ILE A 60 -12.46 14.63 -36.49
CA ILE A 60 -11.94 13.69 -35.49
C ILE A 60 -11.94 14.49 -34.19
N THR A 61 -13.06 14.43 -33.47
CA THR A 61 -13.16 15.02 -32.14
C THR A 61 -12.15 14.27 -31.30
N LYS A 62 -11.01 14.93 -31.03
CA LYS A 62 -9.94 14.40 -30.19
C LYS A 62 -10.59 13.94 -28.88
N PRO A 63 -10.39 12.68 -28.45
CA PRO A 63 -10.91 12.21 -27.18
C PRO A 63 -10.48 13.19 -26.09
N GLN A 64 -11.45 13.82 -25.44
CA GLN A 64 -11.17 14.70 -24.32
C GLN A 64 -10.51 13.85 -23.23
N PRO A 65 -9.33 14.24 -22.70
CA PRO A 65 -8.71 13.51 -21.61
C PRO A 65 -9.69 13.38 -20.45
N ALA A 66 -9.81 12.17 -19.90
CA ALA A 66 -10.62 11.96 -18.71
C ALA A 66 -10.14 12.89 -17.58
N PRO A 67 -11.06 13.43 -16.75
CA PRO A 67 -10.66 14.20 -15.58
C PRO A 67 -9.69 13.39 -14.71
N PRO A 68 -8.64 14.01 -14.16
CA PRO A 68 -7.75 13.32 -13.23
C PRO A 68 -8.56 12.84 -12.02
N LYS A 69 -8.32 11.60 -11.60
CA LYS A 69 -8.96 11.03 -10.41
C LYS A 69 -8.58 11.86 -9.18
N PRO A 70 -9.53 12.12 -8.25
CA PRO A 70 -9.21 12.73 -6.98
C PRO A 70 -8.19 11.89 -6.21
N VAL A 71 -7.10 12.50 -5.76
CA VAL A 71 -6.12 11.84 -4.89
C VAL A 71 -6.61 11.91 -3.45
N ILE A 72 -6.60 10.77 -2.75
CA ILE A 72 -6.94 10.72 -1.33
C ILE A 72 -5.85 11.44 -0.54
N ASN A 73 -6.25 12.43 0.26
CA ASN A 73 -5.32 13.23 1.05
C ASN A 73 -5.12 12.63 2.45
N ILE A 74 -3.93 12.08 2.69
CA ILE A 74 -3.47 11.53 3.97
C ILE A 74 -2.46 12.42 4.70
N ALA A 75 -2.10 13.59 4.17
CA ALA A 75 -1.17 14.49 4.85
C ALA A 75 -1.70 14.96 6.21
N GLY A 76 -0.83 15.08 7.21
CA GLY A 76 -1.18 15.56 8.55
C GLY A 76 -0.74 14.63 9.67
N ASN A 77 -1.31 14.85 10.86
CA ASN A 77 -0.98 14.09 12.07
C ASN A 77 -1.85 12.84 12.18
N TRP A 78 -1.24 11.73 12.55
CA TRP A 78 -1.88 10.43 12.73
C TRP A 78 -1.55 9.86 14.10
N TYR A 79 -2.47 9.06 14.63
CA TYR A 79 -2.28 8.33 15.89
C TYR A 79 -2.94 6.97 15.81
N ASN A 80 -2.45 6.03 16.63
CA ASN A 80 -3.08 4.72 16.77
C ASN A 80 -4.16 4.79 17.85
N PRO A 81 -5.45 4.63 17.53
CA PRO A 81 -6.52 4.70 18.52
C PRO A 81 -6.49 3.54 19.52
N ALA A 82 -5.88 2.40 19.18
CA ALA A 82 -5.72 1.28 20.10
C ALA A 82 -4.61 1.52 21.15
N ALA A 83 -3.73 2.49 20.89
CA ALA A 83 -2.62 2.84 21.77
C ALA A 83 -2.38 4.37 21.76
N PRO A 84 -3.32 5.18 22.25
CA PRO A 84 -3.31 6.63 22.08
C PRO A 84 -2.15 7.33 22.80
N ALA A 85 -1.58 6.70 23.82
CA ALA A 85 -0.40 7.17 24.53
C ALA A 85 0.93 6.64 23.95
N ALA A 86 0.88 5.69 23.01
CA ALA A 86 2.07 5.03 22.51
C ALA A 86 2.80 5.83 21.43
N GLY A 87 2.23 6.93 20.92
CA GLY A 87 2.90 7.77 19.93
C GLY A 87 2.01 8.25 18.78
N GLY A 88 2.65 8.65 17.69
CA GLY A 88 1.98 9.15 16.50
C GLY A 88 2.92 9.28 15.31
N SER A 89 2.39 9.81 14.22
CA SER A 89 3.16 10.12 13.03
C SER A 89 2.68 11.39 12.37
N TYR A 90 3.54 11.98 11.54
CA TYR A 90 3.24 13.10 10.68
C TYR A 90 3.58 12.72 9.24
N ILE A 91 2.62 12.93 8.33
CA ILE A 91 2.72 12.57 6.91
C ILE A 91 2.72 13.85 6.08
N THR A 92 3.67 13.96 5.16
CA THR A 92 3.65 14.92 4.04
C THR A 92 3.31 14.15 2.76
N GLN A 93 2.45 14.71 1.91
CA GLN A 93 2.01 14.05 0.69
C GLN A 93 2.16 14.97 -0.52
N GLN A 94 2.67 14.41 -1.61
CA GLN A 94 2.77 15.03 -2.92
C GLN A 94 2.19 14.06 -3.96
N SER A 95 0.95 14.31 -4.38
CA SER A 95 0.21 13.41 -5.27
C SER A 95 0.09 12.00 -4.66
N GLU A 96 0.45 10.97 -5.42
CA GLU A 96 0.44 9.56 -4.99
C GLU A 96 1.61 9.20 -4.09
N HIS A 97 2.60 10.08 -3.87
CA HIS A 97 3.76 9.80 -3.01
C HIS A 97 3.65 10.52 -1.67
N PHE A 98 4.21 9.91 -0.63
CA PHE A 98 4.27 10.52 0.70
C PHE A 98 5.55 10.15 1.43
N GLU A 99 5.91 11.01 2.37
CA GLU A 99 6.96 10.78 3.35
C GLU A 99 6.35 10.92 4.74
N PHE A 100 6.95 10.28 5.72
CA PHE A 100 6.47 10.40 7.08
C PHE A 100 7.59 10.28 8.12
N GLN A 101 7.29 10.85 9.28
CA GLN A 101 8.04 10.65 10.51
C GLN A 101 7.09 10.10 11.57
N GLY A 102 7.57 9.18 12.39
CA GLY A 102 6.83 8.55 13.46
C GLY A 102 7.63 8.55 14.75
N TRP A 103 6.94 8.47 15.87
CA TRP A 103 7.56 8.37 17.19
C TRP A 103 6.63 7.62 18.13
N GLY A 104 7.21 7.04 19.17
CA GLY A 104 6.42 6.36 20.17
C GLY A 104 7.20 5.63 21.23
N LEU A 105 6.48 4.81 21.99
CA LEU A 105 7.00 3.91 23.01
C LEU A 105 6.53 2.48 22.70
N LEU A 106 7.47 1.53 22.73
CA LEU A 106 7.14 0.12 22.80
C LEU A 106 6.50 -0.22 24.16
N PRO A 107 5.77 -1.35 24.30
CA PRO A 107 5.17 -1.78 25.57
C PRO A 107 6.15 -1.85 26.75
N GLN A 108 7.43 -2.10 26.48
CA GLN A 108 8.51 -2.16 27.48
C GLN A 108 9.02 -0.77 27.89
N GLY A 109 8.43 0.32 27.38
CA GLY A 109 8.83 1.70 27.65
C GLY A 109 10.03 2.19 26.83
N ILE A 110 10.49 1.40 25.85
CA ILE A 110 11.59 1.79 24.95
C ILE A 110 11.03 2.73 23.89
N GLY A 111 11.54 3.96 23.84
CA GLY A 111 11.16 4.91 22.81
C GLY A 111 11.72 4.57 21.44
N PHE A 112 10.99 4.96 20.41
CA PHE A 112 11.41 4.83 19.03
C PHE A 112 11.09 6.10 18.23
N GLN A 113 11.88 6.31 17.17
CA GLN A 113 11.59 7.25 16.09
C GLN A 113 11.65 6.49 14.78
N THR A 114 10.77 6.81 13.84
CA THR A 114 10.74 6.20 12.52
C THR A 114 10.71 7.26 11.45
N GLU A 115 11.27 6.94 10.29
CA GLU A 115 11.07 7.71 9.07
C GLU A 115 10.86 6.75 7.90
N GLY A 116 10.10 7.21 6.91
CA GLY A 116 9.75 6.36 5.79
C GLY A 116 9.11 7.12 4.65
N ASN A 117 8.90 6.40 3.56
CA ASN A 117 8.25 6.92 2.36
C ASN A 117 7.45 5.82 1.67
N GLY A 118 6.49 6.23 0.85
CA GLY A 118 5.61 5.29 0.18
C GLY A 118 4.75 5.91 -0.91
N SER A 119 3.78 5.12 -1.34
CA SER A 119 2.78 5.50 -2.31
C SER A 119 1.36 5.14 -1.88
N LEU A 120 0.41 5.96 -2.34
CA LEU A 120 -1.03 5.80 -2.19
C LEU A 120 -1.66 5.90 -3.57
N ILE A 121 -2.10 4.76 -4.11
CA ILE A 121 -2.78 4.67 -5.40
C ILE A 121 -4.20 4.19 -5.15
N ASP A 122 -5.18 4.99 -5.56
CA ASP A 122 -6.57 4.84 -5.16
C ASP A 122 -6.69 4.76 -3.62
N GLN A 123 -6.98 3.59 -3.05
CA GLN A 123 -7.05 3.34 -1.60
C GLN A 123 -5.93 2.43 -1.09
N GLN A 124 -5.01 2.00 -1.95
CA GLN A 124 -3.93 1.09 -1.58
C GLN A 124 -2.69 1.86 -1.18
N VAL A 125 -2.21 1.61 0.03
CA VAL A 125 -1.01 2.23 0.59
C VAL A 125 0.11 1.21 0.69
N ASN A 126 1.30 1.58 0.24
CA ASN A 126 2.52 0.80 0.41
C ASN A 126 3.65 1.73 0.85
N TYR A 127 4.43 1.34 1.84
CA TYR A 127 5.57 2.14 2.30
C TYR A 127 6.65 1.28 2.94
N SER A 128 7.86 1.83 2.99
CA SER A 128 8.96 1.29 3.78
C SER A 128 9.38 2.29 4.85
N TYR A 129 10.02 1.80 5.90
CA TYR A 129 10.50 2.65 6.97
C TYR A 129 11.77 2.10 7.62
N VAL A 130 12.47 3.01 8.30
CA VAL A 130 13.56 2.72 9.24
C VAL A 130 13.13 3.23 10.61
N ALA A 131 13.33 2.42 11.65
CA ALA A 131 13.07 2.80 13.03
C ALA A 131 14.36 2.76 13.85
N GLN A 132 14.63 3.82 14.61
CA GLN A 132 15.70 3.90 15.58
C GLN A 132 15.12 3.83 16.99
N TYR A 133 15.68 2.97 17.81
CA TYR A 133 15.23 2.73 19.19
C TYR A 133 16.20 3.36 20.18
N GLN A 134 15.68 3.82 21.32
CA GLN A 134 16.48 4.43 22.40
C GLN A 134 17.58 3.53 22.95
N ASN A 135 17.44 2.21 22.82
CA ASN A 135 18.45 1.23 23.22
C ASN A 135 19.56 1.02 22.14
N GLY A 136 19.57 1.83 21.08
CA GLY A 136 20.57 1.78 20.01
C GLY A 136 20.28 0.76 18.90
N TRP A 137 19.15 0.05 18.96
CA TRP A 137 18.73 -0.82 17.86
C TRP A 137 18.20 -0.01 16.68
N THR A 138 18.30 -0.61 15.50
CA THR A 138 17.69 -0.10 14.26
C THR A 138 16.92 -1.22 13.59
N SER A 139 15.64 -1.00 13.32
CA SER A 139 14.83 -1.91 12.50
C SER A 139 14.45 -1.27 11.18
N GLN A 140 14.06 -2.11 10.23
CA GLN A 140 13.56 -1.72 8.93
C GLN A 140 12.37 -2.60 8.58
N GLY A 141 11.37 -2.00 7.97
CA GLY A 141 10.15 -2.72 7.62
C GLY A 141 9.49 -2.21 6.34
N ASN A 142 8.64 -3.07 5.79
CA ASN A 142 7.76 -2.75 4.67
C ASN A 142 6.33 -3.00 5.08
N CYS A 143 5.43 -2.12 4.67
CA CYS A 143 4.02 -2.16 5.01
C CYS A 143 3.17 -2.04 3.76
N SER A 144 2.05 -2.76 3.74
CA SER A 144 1.01 -2.63 2.73
C SER A 144 -0.37 -2.66 3.40
N GLY A 145 -1.33 -1.98 2.79
CA GLY A 145 -2.70 -1.96 3.30
C GLY A 145 -3.57 -0.94 2.61
N THR A 146 -4.58 -0.44 3.34
CA THR A 146 -5.60 0.43 2.75
C THR A 146 -5.83 1.70 3.54
N VAL A 147 -6.31 2.73 2.84
CA VAL A 147 -6.79 4.00 3.38
C VAL A 147 -8.27 4.12 3.06
N SER A 148 -9.06 4.59 4.02
CA SER A 148 -10.48 4.92 3.81
C SER A 148 -10.64 5.98 2.72
N ALA A 149 -11.74 5.93 1.96
CA ALA A 149 -12.02 6.89 0.88
C ALA A 149 -11.92 8.39 1.27
N ASN A 150 -12.17 8.74 2.53
CA ASN A 150 -12.07 10.12 3.04
C ASN A 150 -10.67 10.48 3.58
N GLY A 151 -9.69 9.57 3.54
CA GLY A 151 -8.33 9.79 4.02
C GLY A 151 -8.17 9.90 5.54
N VAL A 152 -9.15 9.46 6.32
CA VAL A 152 -9.15 9.63 7.79
C VAL A 152 -8.67 8.38 8.54
N GLN A 153 -8.81 7.20 7.95
CA GLN A 153 -8.38 5.93 8.54
C GLN A 153 -7.43 5.19 7.63
N MET A 154 -6.45 4.52 8.21
CA MET A 154 -5.47 3.70 7.51
C MET A 154 -5.26 2.42 8.30
N THR A 155 -5.21 1.29 7.61
CA THR A 155 -4.82 0.00 8.21
C THR A 155 -3.79 -0.67 7.32
N THR A 156 -2.65 -1.03 7.91
CA THR A 156 -1.54 -1.68 7.21
C THR A 156 -1.06 -2.91 7.95
N THR A 157 -0.55 -3.87 7.19
CA THR A 157 0.25 -4.98 7.72
C THR A 157 1.69 -4.70 7.40
N CYS A 158 2.54 -4.69 8.42
CA CYS A 158 3.95 -4.43 8.34
C CYS A 158 4.75 -5.71 8.59
N THR A 159 5.86 -5.87 7.88
CA THR A 159 6.88 -6.89 8.17
C THR A 159 8.20 -6.17 8.44
N ASP A 160 8.72 -6.37 9.65
CA ASP A 160 9.91 -5.71 10.20
C ASP A 160 10.96 -6.77 10.58
N ASN A 161 12.23 -6.44 10.37
CA ASN A 161 13.34 -7.37 10.61
C ASN A 161 13.61 -7.67 12.09
N ILE A 162 13.09 -6.88 13.03
CA ILE A 162 13.21 -7.09 14.49
C ILE A 162 11.87 -7.49 15.10
N MET A 163 10.79 -6.79 14.77
CA MET A 163 9.46 -7.00 15.37
C MET A 163 8.64 -8.09 14.66
N GLY A 164 9.07 -8.58 13.50
CA GLY A 164 8.32 -9.53 12.69
C GLY A 164 7.10 -8.87 12.03
N THR A 165 6.02 -9.63 11.87
CA THR A 165 4.80 -9.15 11.21
C THR A 165 3.79 -8.64 12.22
N PHE A 166 3.24 -7.44 11.99
CA PHE A 166 2.24 -6.82 12.84
C PHE A 166 1.27 -5.95 12.03
N VAL A 167 0.09 -5.68 12.61
CA VAL A 167 -0.91 -4.79 12.03
C VAL A 167 -0.83 -3.42 12.71
N SER A 168 -0.88 -2.36 11.90
CA SER A 168 -0.95 -0.99 12.36
C SER A 168 -2.24 -0.34 11.87
N THR A 169 -2.94 0.34 12.77
CA THR A 169 -4.11 1.15 12.44
C THR A 169 -3.85 2.58 12.87
N GLY A 170 -4.12 3.52 11.97
CA GLY A 170 -3.98 4.95 12.19
C GLY A 170 -5.30 5.68 11.94
N VAL A 171 -5.56 6.70 12.76
CA VAL A 171 -6.61 7.70 12.53
C VAL A 171 -5.96 9.07 12.44
N LYS A 172 -6.39 9.86 11.45
CA LYS A 172 -5.96 11.24 11.28
C LYS A 172 -6.57 12.13 12.37
N LYS A 173 -5.75 13.00 12.96
CA LYS A 173 -6.19 14.01 13.93
C LYS A 173 -6.85 15.20 13.25
#